data_AF-A0A2B2LI88-F1
#
_entry.id   AF-A0A2B2LI88-F1
#
_cell.length_a   1.000
_cell.length_b   1.000
_cell.length_c   1.000
_cell.angle_alpha   90.00
_cell.angle_beta   90.00
_cell.angle_gamma   90.00
#
_symmetry.space_group_name_H-M   'P 1'
#
loop_
_entity.id
_entity.type
_entity.pdbx_description
1 polymer ?
#
loop_
_entity_poly.entity_id
_entity_poly.type
_entity_poly.pdbx_seq_one_letter_code
_entity_poly.pdbx_strand_id
1 'polypeptide(L)'
;MDHINQLKELTFENDIPWIENQISSINSNTTQPHFYIAAGQLENKPLLTANKRLYRALKDKGYQITYEEFQGGHDSVWWREKSFDGLKTLKQTEISL
;
A
#
# COMPACT_ATOMS: atom_id res chain seq x y z
N MET A 1 26.69 15.63 18.05
CA MET A 1 25.79 15.86 16.91
C MET A 1 25.18 14.50 16.57
N ASP A 2 23.99 14.24 17.09
CA ASP A 2 23.38 12.90 17.01
C ASP A 2 22.69 12.70 15.66
N HIS A 3 23.16 11.70 14.92
CA HIS A 3 22.60 11.23 13.65
C HIS A 3 21.12 10.79 13.74
N ILE A 4 20.55 10.73 14.95
CA ILE A 4 19.17 10.32 15.23
C ILE A 4 18.15 11.44 14.91
N ASN A 5 18.58 12.71 14.89
CA ASN A 5 17.66 13.83 14.61
C ASN A 5 17.46 14.13 13.11
N GLN A 6 18.24 13.54 12.20
CA GLN A 6 18.02 13.72 10.75
C GLN A 6 16.89 12.85 10.19
N LEU A 7 16.47 11.79 10.88
CA LEU A 7 15.37 10.92 10.45
C LEU A 7 13.98 11.42 10.91
N LYS A 8 13.93 12.46 11.74
CA LYS A 8 12.67 13.08 12.21
C LYS A 8 11.98 13.96 11.16
N GLU A 9 12.65 14.27 10.05
CA GLU A 9 12.13 15.17 9.01
C GLU A 9 12.02 14.51 7.62
N LEU A 10 11.79 13.20 7.54
CA LEU A 10 11.03 12.68 6.39
C LEU A 10 9.55 12.83 6.73
N THR A 11 9.12 14.09 6.83
CA THR A 11 7.73 14.44 7.08
C THR A 11 6.93 14.11 5.83
N PHE A 12 6.39 12.89 5.79
CA PHE A 12 5.27 12.50 4.91
C PHE A 12 4.06 13.47 5.00
N GLU A 13 4.08 14.41 5.94
CA GLU A 13 3.09 15.47 6.13
C GLU A 13 3.17 16.59 5.07
N ASN A 14 4.31 16.82 4.41
CA ASN A 14 4.47 17.98 3.51
C ASN A 14 4.85 17.68 2.06
N ASP A 15 5.14 16.43 1.70
CA ASP A 15 5.42 16.14 0.30
C ASP A 15 4.12 15.96 -0.48
N ILE A 16 4.00 16.82 -1.50
CA ILE A 16 3.12 16.78 -2.67
C ILE A 16 2.57 15.37 -2.92
N PRO A 17 1.27 15.18 -3.27
CA PRO A 17 0.64 13.87 -3.53
C PRO A 17 1.26 13.16 -4.73
N TRP A 18 2.54 12.78 -4.63
CA TRP A 18 3.37 12.37 -5.74
C TRP A 18 2.85 11.06 -6.29
N ILE A 19 2.57 10.10 -5.40
CA ILE A 19 2.06 8.80 -5.80
C ILE A 19 0.65 8.91 -6.37
N GLU A 20 -0.23 9.73 -5.80
CA GLU A 20 -1.57 9.92 -6.34
C GLU A 20 -1.54 10.62 -7.70
N ASN A 21 -0.63 11.58 -7.91
CA ASN A 21 -0.39 12.21 -9.19
C ASN A 21 0.13 11.20 -10.23
N GLN A 22 1.07 10.33 -9.83
CA GLN A 22 1.54 9.24 -10.70
C GLN A 22 0.37 8.34 -11.13
N ILE A 23 -0.40 7.82 -10.16
CA ILE A 23 -1.54 6.93 -10.45
C ILE A 23 -2.60 7.63 -11.32
N SER A 24 -2.88 8.91 -11.04
CA SER A 24 -3.83 9.70 -11.83
C SER A 24 -3.39 9.88 -13.28
N SER A 25 -2.09 9.98 -13.53
CA SER A 25 -1.52 10.16 -14.88
C SER A 25 -1.45 8.87 -15.72
N ILE A 26 -1.62 7.69 -15.11
CA ILE A 26 -1.54 6.41 -15.83
C ILE A 26 -2.64 6.34 -16.90
N ASN A 27 -2.27 5.88 -18.10
CA ASN A 27 -3.24 5.64 -19.16
C ASN A 27 -4.09 4.40 -18.82
N SER A 28 -5.42 4.59 -18.79
CA SER A 28 -6.38 3.53 -18.47
C SER A 28 -6.42 2.37 -19.49
N ASN A 29 -5.81 2.54 -20.67
CA ASN A 29 -5.72 1.52 -21.73
C ASN A 29 -4.57 0.51 -21.53
N THR A 30 -3.87 0.56 -20.40
CA THR A 30 -2.83 -0.39 -20.04
C THR A 30 -3.42 -1.61 -19.31
N THR A 31 -2.74 -2.76 -19.35
CA THR A 31 -3.12 -3.93 -18.55
C THR A 31 -3.28 -3.52 -17.09
N GLN A 32 -4.44 -3.78 -16.50
CA GLN A 32 -4.72 -3.42 -15.11
C GLN A 32 -4.36 -4.56 -14.17
N PRO A 33 -3.19 -4.54 -13.50
CA PRO A 33 -2.87 -5.56 -12.51
C PRO A 33 -3.88 -5.54 -11.36
N HIS A 34 -4.04 -6.70 -10.74
CA HIS A 34 -4.77 -6.83 -9.48
C HIS A 34 -3.80 -6.60 -8.32
N PHE A 35 -4.22 -5.78 -7.37
CA PHE A 35 -3.41 -5.45 -6.21
C PHE A 35 -3.93 -6.13 -4.95
N TYR A 36 -3.00 -6.51 -4.08
CA TYR A 36 -3.28 -6.85 -2.70
C TYR A 36 -2.37 -6.00 -1.82
N ILE A 37 -2.97 -5.22 -0.91
CA ILE A 37 -2.27 -4.32 0.01
C ILE A 37 -2.69 -4.66 1.43
N ALA A 38 -1.72 -4.96 2.29
CA ALA A 38 -1.93 -5.18 3.72
C ALA A 38 -1.05 -4.21 4.50
N ALA A 39 -1.64 -3.49 5.48
CA ALA A 39 -0.92 -2.55 6.33
C ALA A 39 -1.21 -2.81 7.82
N GLY A 40 -0.16 -2.85 8.64
CA GLY A 40 -0.31 -3.04 10.07
C GLY A 40 -0.84 -1.79 10.77
N GLN A 41 -1.84 -1.93 11.64
CA GLN A 41 -2.35 -0.80 12.44
C GLN A 41 -1.36 -0.30 13.50
N LEU A 42 -0.39 -1.14 13.88
CA LEU A 42 0.67 -0.81 14.83
C LEU A 42 1.94 -0.30 14.15
N GLU A 43 1.92 -0.09 12.83
CA GLU A 43 3.00 0.58 12.11
C GLU A 43 3.08 2.08 12.46
N ASN A 44 4.19 2.72 12.05
CA ASN A 44 4.32 4.17 12.15
C ASN A 44 3.20 4.88 11.37
N LYS A 45 2.53 5.87 11.97
CA LYS A 45 1.35 6.56 11.41
C LYS A 45 1.55 7.02 9.95
N PRO A 46 2.67 7.66 9.58
CA PRO A 46 3.03 7.94 8.19
C PRO A 46 2.89 6.77 7.22
N LEU A 47 3.34 5.56 7.58
CA LEU A 47 3.27 4.39 6.71
C LEU A 47 1.83 3.93 6.50
N LEU A 48 1.04 3.89 7.57
CA LEU A 48 -0.39 3.54 7.47
C LEU A 48 -1.15 4.58 6.64
N THR A 49 -0.86 5.88 6.84
CA THR A 49 -1.45 6.96 6.04
C THR A 49 -1.05 6.85 4.57
N ALA A 50 0.21 6.55 4.26
CA ALA A 50 0.68 6.36 2.88
C ALA A 50 -0.03 5.18 2.19
N ASN A 51 -0.17 4.04 2.88
CA ASN A 51 -0.90 2.88 2.37
C ASN A 51 -2.38 3.21 2.09
N LYS A 52 -3.04 3.96 2.98
CA LYS A 52 -4.42 4.45 2.78
C LYS A 52 -4.54 5.33 1.55
N ARG A 53 -3.59 6.25 1.34
CA ARG A 53 -3.57 7.17 0.19
C ARG A 53 -3.34 6.40 -1.12
N LEU A 54 -2.40 5.47 -1.14
CA LEU A 54 -2.15 4.59 -2.30
C LEU A 54 -3.38 3.75 -2.65
N TYR A 55 -4.00 3.09 -1.67
CA TYR A 55 -5.22 2.31 -1.88
C TYR A 55 -6.33 3.15 -2.51
N ARG A 56 -6.59 4.35 -1.99
CA ARG A 56 -7.60 5.27 -2.54
C ARG A 56 -7.28 5.65 -3.98
N ALA A 57 -6.05 6.07 -4.27
CA ALA A 57 -5.65 6.45 -5.61
C ALA A 57 -5.82 5.31 -6.63
N LEU A 58 -5.41 4.08 -6.28
CA LEU A 58 -5.58 2.92 -7.14
C LEU A 58 -7.06 2.55 -7.35
N LYS A 59 -7.85 2.58 -6.27
CA LYS A 59 -9.28 2.28 -6.33
C LYS A 59 -10.04 3.30 -7.18
N ASP A 60 -9.77 4.58 -6.99
CA ASP A 60 -10.41 5.67 -7.74
C ASP A 60 -10.04 5.63 -9.23
N LYS A 61 -8.85 5.10 -9.56
CA LYS A 61 -8.40 4.86 -10.94
C LYS A 61 -9.07 3.63 -11.60
N GLY A 62 -9.77 2.80 -10.81
CA GLY A 62 -10.52 1.64 -11.30
C GLY A 62 -9.78 0.31 -11.23
N TYR A 63 -8.62 0.23 -10.56
CA TYR A 63 -7.91 -1.04 -10.40
C TYR A 63 -8.67 -2.02 -9.52
N GLN A 64 -8.59 -3.32 -9.85
CA GLN A 64 -8.98 -4.36 -8.91
C GLN A 64 -7.98 -4.40 -7.76
N ILE A 65 -8.47 -4.20 -6.55
CA ILE A 65 -7.62 -4.08 -5.36
C ILE A 65 -8.30 -4.69 -4.14
N THR A 66 -7.55 -5.51 -3.41
CA THR A 66 -7.88 -5.94 -2.05
C THR A 66 -7.02 -5.16 -1.07
N TYR A 67 -7.64 -4.50 -0.10
CA TYR A 67 -6.94 -3.75 0.94
C TYR A 67 -7.38 -4.24 2.33
N GLU A 68 -6.41 -4.52 3.20
CA GLU A 68 -6.68 -4.86 4.59
C GLU A 68 -5.76 -4.12 5.57
N GLU A 69 -6.31 -3.83 6.74
CA GLU A 69 -5.56 -3.39 7.91
C GLU A 69 -5.62 -4.48 8.97
N PHE A 70 -4.47 -4.88 9.50
CA PHE A 70 -4.37 -5.98 10.48
C PHE A 70 -3.78 -5.51 11.81
N GLN A 71 -4.06 -6.24 12.90
CA GLN A 71 -3.58 -5.96 14.26
C GLN A 71 -2.11 -6.37 14.44
N GLY A 72 -1.23 -5.82 13.61
CA GLY A 72 0.20 -6.06 13.63
C GLY A 72 0.98 -4.82 13.23
N GLY A 73 2.30 -4.93 13.26
CA GLY A 73 3.22 -3.81 12.98
C GLY A 73 4.28 -4.18 11.96
N HIS A 74 5.39 -3.45 12.01
CA HIS A 74 6.53 -3.59 11.09
C HIS A 74 7.40 -4.82 11.45
N ASP A 75 6.84 -6.02 11.28
CA ASP A 75 7.46 -7.29 11.67
C ASP A 75 7.31 -8.37 10.57
N SER A 76 8.41 -9.08 10.33
CA SER A 76 8.50 -10.20 9.38
C SER A 76 7.49 -11.34 9.62
N VAL A 77 7.06 -11.56 10.87
CA VAL A 77 6.06 -12.58 11.20
C VAL A 77 4.74 -12.24 10.52
N TRP A 78 4.28 -10.99 10.64
CA TRP A 78 3.06 -10.52 9.99
C TRP A 78 3.20 -10.51 8.47
N TRP A 79 4.33 -10.01 7.96
CA TRP A 79 4.52 -9.93 6.51
C TRP A 79 4.53 -11.29 5.82
N ARG A 80 5.10 -12.31 6.48
CA ARG A 80 5.07 -13.68 5.96
C ARG A 80 3.63 -14.17 5.80
N GLU A 81 2.81 -14.02 6.84
CA GLU A 81 1.39 -14.39 6.78
C GLU A 81 0.66 -13.64 5.67
N LYS A 82 0.81 -12.31 5.63
CA LYS A 82 0.14 -11.46 4.63
C LYS A 82 0.63 -11.69 3.19
N SER A 83 1.88 -12.11 3.03
CA SER A 83 2.38 -12.53 1.72
C SER A 83 1.66 -13.77 1.19
N PHE A 84 1.38 -14.76 2.05
CA PHE A 84 0.62 -15.95 1.66
C PHE A 84 -0.85 -15.63 1.38
N ASP A 85 -1.49 -14.82 2.22
CA ASP A 85 -2.86 -14.35 2.00
C ASP A 85 -2.99 -13.59 0.66
N GLY A 86 -2.02 -12.73 0.36
CA GLY A 86 -1.94 -12.02 -0.92
C GLY A 86 -1.82 -12.95 -2.12
N LEU A 87 -0.91 -13.93 -2.07
CA LEU A 87 -0.76 -14.93 -3.14
C LEU A 87 -2.05 -15.73 -3.36
N LYS A 88 -2.73 -16.14 -2.28
CA LYS A 88 -4.01 -16.85 -2.36
C LYS A 88 -5.07 -15.98 -3.03
N THR A 89 -5.19 -14.73 -2.59
CA THR A 89 -6.18 -13.77 -3.11
C THR A 89 -5.97 -13.53 -4.61
N LEU A 90 -4.73 -13.25 -5.02
CA LEU A 90 -4.39 -12.91 -6.40
C LEU A 90 -4.53 -14.12 -7.35
N LYS A 91 -4.19 -15.34 -6.90
CA LYS A 91 -4.37 -16.56 -7.70
C LYS A 91 -5.83 -16.95 -7.87
N GLN A 92 -6.67 -16.71 -6.87
CA GLN A 92 -8.10 -17.04 -6.95
C GLN A 92 -8.85 -16.19 -7.98
N THR A 93 -8.38 -14.97 -8.26
CA THR A 93 -8.99 -14.12 -9.29
C THR A 93 -8.77 -14.64 -10.72
N GLU A 94 -7.78 -15.50 -10.94
CA GLU A 94 -7.51 -16.11 -12.25
C GLU A 94 -8.42 -17.31 -12.58
N ILE A 95 -9.13 -17.87 -11.59
CA ILE A 95 -9.89 -19.14 -11.73
C ILE A 95 -11.40 -18.92 -11.94
N SER A 96 -11.87 -17.66 -11.92
CA SER A 96 -13.27 -17.33 -12.23
C SER A 96 -13.49 -17.31 -13.75
N LEU A 97 -13.64 -18.49 -14.35
CA LEU A 97 -14.15 -18.71 -15.72
C LEU A 97 -15.59 -19.25 -15.68
#